data_AF-A0AAV9K1Z0-F1
#
_entry.id   AF-A0AAV9K1Z0-F1
#
_cell.length_a   1.000
_cell.length_b   1.000
_cell.length_c   1.000
_cell.angle_alpha   90.00
_cell.angle_beta   90.00
_cell.angle_gamma   90.00
#
_symmetry.space_group_name_H-M   'P 1'
#
loop_
_entity.id
_entity.type
_entity.pdbx_description
1 polymer ?
#
loop_
_entity_poly.entity_id
_entity_poly.type
_entity_poly.pdbx_seq_one_letter_code
_entity_poly.pdbx_strand_id
1 'polypeptide(L)'
;MGTHSYAPKKLDLDFKNRPNPLTKLSIEEPPVLELKYLPNDLRYVYLGTNNTLLVILATNLNEEQVQAIVKVLTRFKRAIGWTIADIIGIPPGICTCKIQLEKDWSLSIEYHRRLNTPTKEVVKKEIVKLLDARVV
;
A
#
# COMPACT_ATOMS: atom_id res chain seq x y z
N MET A 1 3.21 21.52 -39.65
CA MET A 1 3.86 21.25 -38.35
C MET A 1 3.06 22.01 -37.28
N GLY A 2 2.02 21.38 -36.73
CA GLY A 2 1.15 22.03 -35.75
C GLY A 2 1.68 21.81 -34.34
N THR A 3 2.08 22.88 -33.65
CA THR A 3 2.42 22.85 -32.23
C THR A 3 1.12 22.79 -31.41
N HIS A 4 0.68 21.59 -31.07
CA HIS A 4 -0.43 21.44 -30.12
C HIS A 4 0.08 21.74 -28.71
N SER A 5 -0.16 22.96 -28.23
CA SER A 5 0.02 23.29 -26.81
C SER A 5 -1.14 22.68 -26.02
N TYR A 6 -0.88 21.54 -25.38
CA TYR A 6 -1.81 20.94 -24.45
C TYR A 6 -1.67 21.63 -23.09
N ALA A 7 -2.66 22.44 -22.71
CA ALA A 7 -2.81 22.91 -21.34
C ALA A 7 -3.52 21.80 -20.53
N PRO A 8 -2.84 21.15 -19.56
CA PRO A 8 -3.49 20.12 -18.75
C PRO A 8 -4.63 20.74 -17.96
N LYS A 9 -5.84 20.20 -18.13
CA LYS A 9 -6.98 20.53 -17.26
C LYS A 9 -6.64 20.05 -15.85
N LYS A 10 -6.34 21.00 -14.95
CA LYS A 10 -6.19 20.73 -13.52
C LYS A 10 -7.50 20.12 -13.02
N LEU A 11 -7.46 18.85 -12.64
CA LEU A 11 -8.49 18.30 -11.74
C LEU A 11 -8.35 19.09 -10.44
N ASP A 12 -9.35 19.92 -10.14
CA ASP A 12 -9.40 20.68 -8.90
C ASP A 12 -9.73 19.71 -7.76
N LEU A 13 -8.69 18.99 -7.34
CA LEU A 13 -8.68 18.27 -6.09
C LEU A 13 -8.16 19.29 -5.07
N ASP A 14 -9.09 19.91 -4.32
CA ASP A 14 -8.73 20.81 -3.23
C ASP A 14 -8.03 20.01 -2.13
N PHE A 15 -6.72 19.84 -2.29
CA PHE A 15 -5.84 19.24 -1.29
C PHE A 15 -5.34 20.27 -0.27
N LYS A 16 -5.63 21.57 -0.47
CA LYS A 16 -5.00 22.65 0.31
C LYS A 16 -5.53 22.75 1.74
N ASN A 17 -6.69 22.17 2.01
CA ASN A 17 -7.38 22.28 3.30
C ASN A 17 -7.49 20.95 4.08
N ARG A 18 -6.77 19.90 3.64
CA ARG A 18 -6.87 18.60 4.31
C ARG A 18 -5.99 18.60 5.57
N PRO A 19 -6.52 18.29 6.77
CA PRO A 19 -5.66 18.00 7.92
C PRO A 19 -4.78 16.82 7.51
N ASN A 20 -3.46 17.00 7.55
CA ASN A 20 -2.50 15.98 7.17
C ASN A 20 -2.71 14.77 8.10
N PRO A 21 -3.41 13.70 7.69
CA PRO A 21 -3.64 12.60 8.60
C PRO A 21 -2.33 11.84 8.62
N LEU A 22 -1.57 11.99 9.71
CA LEU A 22 -0.49 11.06 9.98
C LEU A 22 -1.13 9.69 10.06
N THR A 23 -0.97 8.88 9.01
CA THR A 23 -1.58 7.56 8.97
C THR A 23 -0.88 6.75 10.04
N LYS A 24 -1.64 6.35 11.07
CA LYS A 24 -1.08 5.63 12.21
C LYS A 24 -0.61 4.25 11.76
N LEU A 25 0.44 3.77 12.41
CA LEU A 25 0.93 2.41 12.18
C LEU A 25 -0.09 1.40 12.69
N SER A 26 -0.14 0.22 12.08
CA SER A 26 -1.08 -0.84 12.46
C SER A 26 -0.87 -1.35 13.88
N ILE A 27 0.32 -1.13 14.45
CA ILE A 27 0.61 -1.48 15.85
C ILE A 27 -0.12 -0.55 16.82
N GLU A 28 -0.34 0.71 16.44
CA GLU A 28 -1.09 1.69 17.25
C GLU A 28 -2.59 1.59 16.98
N GLU A 29 -2.96 1.46 15.70
CA GLU A 29 -4.33 1.35 15.25
C GLU A 29 -4.47 0.16 14.30
N PRO A 30 -4.80 -1.04 14.83
CA PRO A 30 -4.92 -2.24 14.02
C PRO A 30 -5.98 -2.10 12.94
N PRO A 31 -5.73 -2.61 11.71
CA PRO A 31 -6.68 -2.51 10.63
C PRO A 31 -7.91 -3.40 10.89
N VAL A 32 -9.07 -2.90 10.48
CA VAL A 32 -10.29 -3.71 10.41
C VAL A 32 -10.21 -4.55 9.14
N LEU A 33 -10.21 -5.89 9.29
CA LEU A 33 -10.08 -6.84 8.19
C LEU A 33 -11.35 -7.65 8.01
N GLU A 34 -11.84 -7.75 6.78
CA GLU A 34 -12.87 -8.71 6.39
C GLU A 34 -12.19 -10.05 6.07
N LEU A 35 -12.36 -11.04 6.95
CA LEU A 35 -11.77 -12.36 6.76
C LEU A 35 -12.44 -13.10 5.60
N LYS A 36 -11.63 -13.71 4.75
CA LYS A 36 -12.09 -14.56 3.66
C LYS A 36 -12.00 -16.02 4.06
N TYR A 37 -12.72 -16.88 3.34
CA TYR A 37 -12.55 -18.31 3.49
C TYR A 37 -11.13 -18.72 3.04
N LEU A 38 -10.43 -19.47 3.88
CA LEU A 38 -9.09 -19.99 3.59
C LEU A 38 -9.17 -21.44 3.10
N PRO A 39 -8.24 -21.88 2.26
CA PRO A 39 -8.00 -23.30 2.02
C PRO A 39 -7.73 -24.05 3.34
N ASN A 40 -8.09 -25.33 3.40
CA ASN A 40 -7.94 -26.17 4.61
C ASN A 40 -6.49 -26.30 5.11
N ASP A 41 -5.51 -26.03 4.23
CA ASP A 41 -4.09 -26.09 4.55
C ASP A 41 -3.57 -24.81 5.25
N LEU A 42 -4.43 -23.79 5.43
CA LEU A 42 -4.08 -22.51 6.02
C LEU A 42 -5.01 -22.14 7.19
N ARG A 43 -4.47 -21.44 8.18
CA ARG A 43 -5.23 -20.91 9.33
C ARG A 43 -4.80 -19.52 9.74
N TYR A 44 -5.72 -18.81 10.37
CA TYR A 44 -5.50 -17.49 10.95
C TYR A 44 -4.88 -17.58 12.34
N VAL A 45 -3.88 -16.73 12.60
CA VAL A 45 -3.24 -16.56 13.91
C VAL A 45 -3.05 -15.07 14.17
N TYR A 46 -3.25 -14.63 15.41
CA TYR A 46 -3.12 -13.23 15.79
C TYR A 46 -1.84 -12.99 16.59
N LEU A 47 -1.13 -11.91 16.29
CA LEU A 47 0.11 -11.53 16.99
C LEU A 47 -0.11 -10.46 18.07
N GLY A 48 -1.22 -9.71 17.99
CA GLY A 48 -1.55 -8.63 18.91
C GLY A 48 -2.62 -9.02 19.95
N THR A 49 -2.79 -8.18 20.96
CA THR A 49 -3.88 -8.31 21.93
C THR A 49 -5.24 -8.09 21.25
N ASN A 50 -6.31 -8.64 21.83
CA ASN A 50 -7.68 -8.50 21.29
C ASN A 50 -7.86 -8.99 19.84
N ASN A 51 -7.13 -10.05 19.43
CA ASN A 51 -7.17 -10.60 18.07
C ASN A 51 -6.81 -9.56 17.00
N THR A 52 -5.76 -8.78 17.26
CA THR A 52 -5.22 -7.81 16.30
C THR A 52 -3.98 -8.36 15.60
N LEU A 53 -3.57 -7.73 14.50
CA LEU A 53 -2.34 -8.08 13.77
C LEU A 53 -2.35 -9.54 13.28
N LEU A 54 -3.26 -9.82 12.35
CA LEU A 54 -3.50 -11.14 11.81
C LEU A 54 -2.37 -11.61 10.88
N VAL A 55 -2.00 -12.88 10.99
CA VAL A 55 -1.11 -13.60 10.07
C VAL A 55 -1.74 -14.93 9.65
N ILE A 56 -1.31 -15.45 8.51
CA ILE A 56 -1.77 -16.73 7.97
C ILE A 56 -0.62 -17.73 8.07
N LEU A 57 -0.88 -18.90 8.68
CA LEU A 57 0.08 -19.99 8.83
C LEU A 57 -0.46 -21.27 8.19
N ALA A 58 0.42 -22.21 7.89
CA ALA A 58 0.01 -23.54 7.45
C ALA A 58 -0.57 -24.37 8.61
N THR A 59 -1.58 -25.19 8.32
CA THR A 59 -2.24 -26.04 9.33
C THR A 59 -1.45 -27.30 9.69
N ASN A 60 -0.52 -27.72 8.84
CA ASN A 60 0.34 -28.90 9.06
C ASN A 60 1.50 -28.65 10.05
N LEU A 61 1.59 -27.46 10.63
CA LEU A 61 2.60 -27.11 11.63
C LEU A 61 2.20 -27.66 13.00
N ASN A 62 3.17 -28.23 13.71
CA ASN A 62 2.96 -28.64 15.09
C ASN A 62 2.92 -27.43 16.04
N GLU A 63 2.44 -27.64 17.26
CA GLU A 63 2.24 -26.55 18.22
C GLU A 63 3.56 -25.84 18.60
N GLU A 64 4.66 -26.60 18.72
CA GLU A 64 5.99 -26.05 19.02
C GLU A 64 6.50 -25.14 17.90
N GLN A 65 6.34 -25.55 16.63
CA GLN A 65 6.70 -24.75 15.45
C GLN A 65 5.87 -23.48 15.39
N VAL A 66 4.57 -23.58 15.66
CA VAL A 66 3.66 -22.43 15.66
C VAL A 66 4.09 -21.43 16.74
N GLN A 67 4.35 -21.90 17.96
CA GLN A 67 4.84 -21.05 19.05
C GLN A 67 6.18 -20.39 18.71
N ALA A 68 7.11 -21.13 18.09
CA ALA A 68 8.38 -20.60 17.65
C ALA A 68 8.19 -19.50 16.59
N ILE A 69 7.33 -19.73 15.60
CA ILE A 69 7.00 -18.74 14.55
C ILE A 69 6.34 -17.51 15.15
N VAL A 70 5.30 -17.69 15.97
CA VAL A 70 4.59 -16.58 16.63
C VAL A 70 5.56 -15.76 17.48
N LYS A 71 6.47 -16.40 18.23
CA LYS A 71 7.49 -15.70 19.02
C LYS A 71 8.38 -14.81 18.15
N VAL A 72 8.85 -15.32 17.01
CA VAL A 72 9.70 -14.56 16.07
C VAL A 72 8.90 -13.42 15.43
N LEU A 73 7.71 -13.69 14.91
CA LEU A 73 6.87 -12.68 14.26
C LEU A 73 6.45 -11.58 15.23
N THR A 74 6.10 -11.92 16.47
CA THR A 74 5.79 -10.93 17.51
C THR A 74 7.01 -10.06 17.83
N ARG A 75 8.21 -10.64 17.88
CA ARG A 75 9.47 -9.89 18.06
C ARG A 75 9.73 -8.91 16.90
N PHE A 76 9.41 -9.30 15.67
CA PHE A 76 9.63 -8.51 14.45
C PHE A 76 8.36 -7.88 13.88
N LYS A 77 7.31 -7.67 14.68
CA LYS A 77 6.02 -7.17 14.19
C LYS A 77 6.12 -5.84 13.43
N ARG A 78 7.09 -4.98 13.75
CA ARG A 78 7.33 -3.70 13.04
C ARG A 78 7.82 -3.86 11.60
N ALA A 79 8.30 -5.04 11.22
CA ALA A 79 8.74 -5.35 9.86
C ALA A 79 7.61 -5.88 8.98
N ILE A 80 6.44 -6.18 9.56
CA ILE A 80 5.28 -6.70 8.85
C ILE A 80 4.40 -5.52 8.42
N GLY A 81 4.11 -5.44 7.12
CA GLY A 81 3.26 -4.40 6.57
C GLY A 81 1.80 -4.83 6.48
N TRP A 82 0.96 -4.49 7.48
CA TRP A 82 -0.49 -4.76 7.42
C TRP A 82 -1.23 -3.68 6.62
N THR A 83 -0.78 -2.44 6.73
CA THR A 83 -1.28 -1.30 5.95
C THR A 83 -0.13 -0.65 5.20
N ILE A 84 -0.45 0.23 4.25
CA ILE A 84 0.57 0.99 3.51
C ILE A 84 1.43 1.87 4.42
N ALA A 85 0.91 2.31 5.57
CA ALA A 85 1.65 3.09 6.55
C ALA A 85 2.77 2.30 7.23
N ASP A 86 2.62 0.98 7.34
CA ASP A 86 3.64 0.10 7.91
C ASP A 86 4.80 -0.17 6.93
N ILE A 87 4.57 0.04 5.63
CA ILE A 87 5.59 -0.19 4.60
C ILE A 87 6.54 0.99 4.57
N ILE A 88 7.66 0.86 5.28
CA ILE A 88 8.73 1.86 5.24
C ILE A 88 9.43 1.75 3.89
N GLY A 89 9.21 2.75 3.03
CA GLY A 89 9.94 2.87 1.78
C GLY A 89 11.44 3.13 1.99
N ILE A 90 12.26 2.80 1.00
CA ILE A 90 13.66 3.21 0.98
C ILE A 90 13.69 4.72 0.75
N PRO A 91 14.34 5.51 1.63
CA PRO A 91 14.47 6.94 1.41
C PRO A 91 15.15 7.22 0.07
N PRO A 92 14.66 8.18 -0.72
CA PRO A 92 15.23 8.49 -2.05
C PRO A 92 16.70 8.91 -2.00
N GLY A 93 17.19 9.39 -0.83
CA GLY A 93 18.61 9.69 -0.63
C GLY A 93 19.52 8.45 -0.50
N ILE A 94 18.97 7.27 -0.20
CA ILE A 94 19.75 6.02 -0.05
C ILE A 94 19.88 5.29 -1.38
N CYS A 95 18.81 5.25 -2.17
CA CYS A 95 18.81 4.58 -3.47
C CYS A 95 17.98 5.38 -4.45
N THR A 96 18.61 5.86 -5.53
CA THR A 96 17.90 6.39 -6.70
C THR A 96 17.91 5.33 -7.77
N CYS A 97 16.73 4.82 -8.14
CA CYS A 97 16.61 3.96 -9.30
C CYS A 97 16.75 4.82 -10.56
N LYS A 98 17.87 4.67 -11.29
CA LYS A 98 18.07 5.32 -12.59
C LYS A 98 17.55 4.39 -13.68
N ILE A 99 16.43 4.75 -14.27
CA ILE A 99 15.93 4.07 -15.47
C ILE A 99 16.74 4.60 -16.65
N GLN A 100 17.56 3.73 -17.25
CA GLN A 100 18.29 4.05 -18.47
C GLN A 100 17.36 3.93 -19.68
N LEU A 101 17.45 4.89 -20.59
CA LEU A 101 16.69 4.92 -21.84
C LEU A 101 17.66 4.76 -23.01
N GLU A 102 17.17 4.19 -24.11
CA GLU A 102 17.94 4.07 -25.35
C GLU A 102 18.26 5.46 -25.93
N LYS A 103 19.34 5.57 -26.71
CA LYS A 103 19.88 6.87 -27.17
C LYS A 103 18.93 7.66 -28.05
N ASP A 104 18.03 6.97 -28.74
CA ASP A 104 17.07 7.46 -29.72
C ASP A 104 15.62 7.45 -29.19
N TRP A 105 15.44 7.20 -27.88
CA TRP A 105 14.13 7.28 -27.26
C TRP A 105 13.61 8.72 -27.21
N SER A 106 12.30 8.87 -27.41
CA SER A 106 11.57 10.12 -27.25
C SER A 106 10.46 9.98 -26.22
N LEU A 107 10.24 11.01 -25.40
CA LEU A 107 9.07 11.12 -24.54
C LEU A 107 7.78 11.04 -25.37
N SER A 108 6.87 10.14 -25.01
CA SER A 108 5.51 10.10 -25.53
C SER A 108 4.53 10.64 -24.49
N ILE A 109 3.47 11.30 -24.96
CA ILE A 109 2.33 11.69 -24.15
C ILE A 109 1.12 10.95 -24.71
N GLU A 110 0.55 10.05 -23.91
CA GLU A 110 -0.66 9.32 -24.26
C GLU A 110 -1.88 9.92 -23.56
N TYR A 111 -3.00 10.02 -24.29
CA TYR A 111 -4.25 10.46 -23.70
C TYR A 111 -4.81 9.38 -22.78
N HIS A 112 -5.04 9.73 -21.51
CA HIS A 112 -5.66 8.82 -20.56
C HIS A 112 -7.09 8.47 -20.99
N ARG A 113 -7.43 7.17 -20.98
CA ARG A 113 -8.79 6.71 -21.27
C ARG A 113 -9.76 7.25 -20.20
N ARG A 114 -10.97 7.59 -20.62
CA ARG A 114 -12.00 8.03 -19.66
C ARG A 114 -12.40 6.87 -18.76
N LEU A 115 -12.34 7.09 -17.44
CA LEU A 115 -12.92 6.20 -16.45
C LEU A 115 -14.44 6.44 -16.37
N ASN A 116 -15.21 5.38 -16.12
CA ASN A 116 -16.62 5.51 -15.75
C ASN A 116 -16.75 6.12 -14.33
N THR A 117 -17.96 6.60 -13.97
CA THR A 117 -18.18 7.28 -12.68
C THR A 117 -17.87 6.39 -11.47
N PRO A 118 -18.35 5.12 -11.37
CA PRO A 118 -18.03 4.27 -10.23
C PRO A 118 -16.53 4.01 -10.06
N THR A 119 -15.82 3.70 -11.15
CA THR A 119 -14.38 3.48 -11.12
C THR A 119 -13.63 4.75 -10.71
N LYS A 120 -14.09 5.93 -11.16
CA LYS A 120 -13.47 7.20 -10.78
C LYS A 120 -13.52 7.46 -9.28
N GLU A 121 -14.63 7.11 -8.62
CA GLU A 121 -14.76 7.27 -7.16
C GLU A 121 -13.81 6.34 -6.40
N VAL A 122 -13.71 5.07 -6.82
CA VAL A 122 -12.76 4.10 -6.23
C VAL A 122 -11.32 4.56 -6.42
N VAL A 123 -10.95 4.93 -7.65
CA VAL A 123 -9.60 5.42 -7.98
C VAL A 123 -9.27 6.68 -7.17
N LYS A 124 -10.20 7.63 -7.02
CA LYS A 124 -9.99 8.81 -6.20
C LYS A 124 -9.71 8.44 -4.74
N LYS A 125 -10.45 7.50 -4.16
CA LYS A 125 -10.21 7.02 -2.79
C LYS A 125 -8.82 6.39 -2.65
N GLU A 126 -8.39 5.59 -3.61
CA GLU A 126 -7.06 4.97 -3.53
C GLU A 126 -5.91 5.97 -3.74
N ILE A 127 -6.03 6.91 -4.68
CA ILE A 127 -5.02 7.97 -4.87
C ILE A 127 -4.85 8.77 -3.57
N VAL A 128 -5.93 9.07 -2.87
CA VAL A 128 -5.90 9.77 -1.59
C VAL A 128 -5.12 8.99 -0.53
N LYS A 129 -5.28 7.66 -0.45
CA LYS A 129 -4.49 6.82 0.47
C LYS A 129 -3.01 6.82 0.11
N LEU A 130 -2.68 6.76 -1.18
CA LEU A 130 -1.28 6.78 -1.65
C LEU A 130 -0.60 8.13 -1.35
N LEU A 131 -1.34 9.24 -1.49
CA LEU A 131 -0.86 10.58 -1.14
C LEU A 131 -0.60 10.71 0.36
N ASP A 132 -1.50 10.20 1.21
CA ASP A 132 -1.30 10.21 2.68
C ASP A 132 -0.06 9.42 3.10
N ALA A 133 0.22 8.32 2.40
CA ALA A 133 1.41 7.50 2.60
C ALA A 133 2.67 8.07 1.92
N ARG A 134 2.58 9.20 1.21
CA ARG A 134 3.68 9.85 0.46
C ARG A 134 4.34 8.94 -0.58
N VAL A 135 3.56 8.06 -1.19
CA VAL A 135 4.03 7.17 -2.26
C VAL A 135 3.96 7.85 -3.64
N VAL A 136 3.01 8.77 -3.81
CA VAL A 136 2.76 9.54 -5.05
C VAL A 136 2.71 11.04 -4.79
#